data_AF-A0A371SCG4-F1
#
_entry.id   AF-A0A371SCG4-F1
#
_cell.length_a   1.000
_cell.length_b   1.000
_cell.length_c   1.000
_cell.angle_alpha   90.00
_cell.angle_beta   90.00
_cell.angle_gamma   90.00
#
_symmetry.space_group_name_H-M   'P 1'
#
loop_
_entity.id
_entity.type
_entity.pdbx_description
1 polymer ?
#
loop_
_entity_poly.entity_id
_entity_poly.type
_entity_poly.pdbx_seq_one_letter_code
_entity_poly.pdbx_strand_id
1 'polypeptide(L)' 'MNKVELKQLLISSGVPKDLFSLDGGLPNESLCLNNADGIWEVYYSERGMKSQLQKFTSEEEACNYFYKNVLELLS' A
#
# COMPACT_ATOMS: atom_id res chain seq x y z
N MET A 1 1.87 1.55 12.72
CA MET A 1 1.76 0.09 12.53
C MET A 1 2.86 -0.40 11.60
N ASN A 2 3.33 -1.64 11.72
CA ASN A 2 4.28 -2.25 10.78
C ASN A 2 3.56 -3.00 9.64
N LYS A 3 4.31 -3.50 8.65
CA LYS A 3 3.79 -4.22 7.48
C LYS A 3 3.02 -5.50 7.86
N VAL A 4 3.42 -6.19 8.93
CA VAL A 4 2.74 -7.42 9.40
C VAL A 4 1.37 -7.08 9.98
N GLU A 5 1.30 -6.06 10.84
CA GLU A 5 0.06 -5.54 11.41
C GLU A 5 -0.88 -5.02 10.32
N LEU A 6 -0.35 -4.27 9.35
CA LEU A 6 -1.11 -3.79 8.19
C LEU A 6 -1.76 -4.95 7.43
N LYS A 7 -0.99 -6.00 7.12
CA LYS A 7 -1.51 -7.18 6.42
C LYS A 7 -2.66 -7.83 7.18
N GLN A 8 -2.53 -7.96 8.51
CA GLN A 8 -3.58 -8.53 9.35
C GLN A 8 -4.85 -7.66 9.32
N LEU A 9 -4.70 -6.34 9.43
CA LEU A 9 -5.81 -5.39 9.38
C LEU A 9 -6.56 -5.45 8.04
N LEU A 10 -5.84 -5.44 6.92
CA LEU A 10 -6.45 -5.54 5.58
C LEU A 10 -7.27 -6.83 5.43
N ILE A 11 -6.74 -7.96 5.92
CA ILE A 11 -7.44 -9.25 5.90
C ILE A 11 -8.67 -9.22 6.82
N SER A 12 -8.54 -8.70 8.04
CA SER A 12 -9.66 -8.63 8.99
C SER A 12 -10.77 -7.69 8.54
N SER A 13 -10.42 -6.63 7.81
CA SER A 13 -11.37 -5.66 7.24
C SER A 13 -12.01 -6.15 5.93
N GLY A 14 -11.66 -7.36 5.47
CA GLY A 14 -12.25 -7.96 4.26
C GLY A 14 -11.81 -7.29 2.96
N VAL A 15 -10.68 -6.58 2.96
CA VAL A 15 -10.16 -5.92 1.76
C VAL A 15 -9.81 -6.98 0.70
N PRO A 16 -10.35 -6.89 -0.52
CA PRO A 16 -9.97 -7.78 -1.62
C PRO A 16 -8.47 -7.73 -1.88
N LYS A 17 -7.83 -8.90 -2.00
CA LYS A 17 -6.37 -9.00 -2.22
C LYS A 17 -5.89 -8.32 -3.49
N ASP A 18 -6.75 -8.22 -4.51
CA ASP A 18 -6.39 -7.63 -5.80
C ASP A 18 -6.33 -6.09 -5.75
N LEU A 19 -6.88 -5.46 -4.69
CA LEU A 19 -6.82 -4.01 -4.51
C LEU A 19 -5.50 -3.53 -3.90
N PHE A 20 -4.65 -4.44 -3.42
CA PHE A 20 -3.40 -4.05 -2.79
C PHE A 20 -2.21 -4.97 -3.06
N SER A 21 -1.00 -4.40 -3.02
CA SER A 21 0.25 -5.15 -2.95
C SER A 21 1.12 -4.61 -1.81
N LEU A 22 1.63 -5.48 -0.95
CA LEU A 22 2.54 -5.09 0.13
C LEU A 22 4.02 -5.32 -0.22
N ASP A 23 4.29 -5.87 -1.40
CA ASP A 23 5.62 -6.24 -1.87
C ASP A 23 6.03 -5.41 -3.12
N GLY A 24 5.38 -4.26 -3.32
CA GLY A 24 5.59 -3.39 -4.46
C GLY A 24 5.11 -3.99 -5.78
N GLY A 25 5.88 -3.75 -6.85
CA GLY A 25 5.56 -4.19 -8.21
C GLY A 25 4.64 -3.23 -8.97
N LEU A 26 4.12 -3.71 -10.10
CA LEU A 26 3.21 -2.96 -10.97
C LEU A 26 1.93 -3.78 -11.28
N PRO A 27 1.20 -4.28 -10.26
CA PRO A 27 -0.10 -4.92 -10.48
C PRO A 27 -1.08 -3.91 -11.09
N ASN A 28 -2.11 -4.39 -11.79
CA ASN A 28 -3.10 -3.50 -12.36
C ASN A 28 -4.18 -3.16 -11.32
N GLU A 29 -4.48 -1.86 -11.18
CA GLU A 29 -5.55 -1.33 -10.32
C GLU A 29 -5.39 -1.68 -8.83
N SER A 30 -4.16 -1.54 -8.31
CA SER A 30 -3.86 -1.84 -6.90
C SER A 30 -3.04 -0.74 -6.23
N LEU A 31 -3.35 -0.48 -4.96
CA LEU A 31 -2.48 0.33 -4.10
C LEU A 31 -1.29 -0.49 -3.63
N CYS A 32 -0.08 0.03 -3.79
CA CYS A 32 1.15 -0.69 -3.55
C CYS A 32 1.97 -0.03 -2.44
N LEU A 33 2.45 -0.85 -1.50
CA LEU A 33 3.49 -0.51 -0.53
C LEU A 33 4.78 -1.19 -0.97
N ASN A 34 5.85 -0.42 -1.10
CA ASN A 34 7.18 -0.90 -1.48
C ASN A 34 8.23 -0.37 -0.51
N ASN A 35 9.33 -1.10 -0.32
CA ASN A 35 10.53 -0.59 0.33
C ASN A 35 11.67 -0.64 -0.67
N ALA A 36 12.19 0.54 -1.04
CA ALA A 36 13.31 0.71 -1.93
C ALA A 36 14.47 1.33 -1.14
N ASP A 37 15.47 0.52 -0.80
CA ASP A 37 16.70 0.95 -0.13
C ASP A 37 16.46 1.77 1.16
N GLY A 38 15.49 1.33 1.98
CA GLY A 38 15.13 2.01 3.23
C GLY A 38 14.15 3.17 3.09
N ILE A 39 13.76 3.52 1.87
CA ILE A 39 12.66 4.45 1.59
C ILE A 39 11.39 3.66 1.33
N TRP A 40 10.34 3.98 2.08
CA TRP A 40 9.02 3.40 1.87
C TRP A 40 8.25 4.20 0.83
N GLU A 41 7.67 3.51 -0.14
CA GLU A 41 6.86 4.09 -1.19
C GLU A 41 5.43 3.58 -1.08
N VAL A 42 4.46 4.50 -1.11
CA VAL A 42 3.05 4.17 -1.32
C VAL A 42 2.62 4.79 -2.64
N TYR A 43 2.09 3.98 -3.55
CA TYR A 43 1.66 4.45 -4.87
C TYR A 43 0.49 3.63 -5.38
N TYR A 44 -0.31 4.21 -6.25
CA TYR A 44 -1.29 3.45 -7.02
C TYR A 44 -0.64 2.91 -8.29
N SER A 45 -0.93 1.66 -8.65
CA SER A 45 -0.41 1.03 -9.85
C SER A 45 -1.54 0.78 -10.83
N GLU A 46 -1.43 1.32 -12.04
CA GLU A 46 -2.41 1.18 -13.10
C GLU A 46 -1.72 1.09 -14.46
N ARG A 47 -2.10 0.10 -15.27
CA ARG A 47 -1.60 -0.07 -16.64
C ARG A 47 -0.05 -0.05 -16.74
N GLY A 48 0.63 -0.60 -15.73
CA GLY A 48 2.09 -0.66 -15.66
C GLY A 48 2.78 0.65 -15.23
N MET A 49 2.03 1.63 -14.71
CA MET A 49 2.56 2.91 -14.25
C MET A 49 2.27 3.13 -12.77
N LYS A 50 3.19 3.81 -12.08
CA LYS A 50 2.96 4.33 -10.73
C LYS A 50 2.32 5.72 -10.81
N SER A 51 1.21 5.92 -10.12
CA SER A 51 0.59 7.22 -9.89
C SER A 51 0.46 7.48 -8.38
N GLN A 52 0.23 8.74 -8.01
CA GLN A 52 0.05 9.15 -6.60
C GLN A 52 1.17 8.70 -5.65
N LEU A 53 2.41 8.66 -6.15
CA LEU A 53 3.57 8.22 -5.40
C LEU A 53 3.86 9.14 -4.22
N GLN A 54 3.86 8.56 -3.02
CA GLN A 54 4.32 9.18 -1.78
C GLN A 54 5.47 8.39 -1.18
N LYS A 55 6.42 9.11 -0.60
CA LYS A 55 7.65 8.55 -0.01
C LYS A 55 7.72 8.87 1.47
N PHE A 56 8.16 7.89 2.25
CA PHE A 56 8.27 7.96 3.70
C PHE A 56 9.62 7.38 4.13
N THR A 57 10.18 7.89 5.21
CA THR A 57 11.42 7.36 5.82
C THR A 57 11.12 6.34 6.91
N SER A 58 9.86 6.22 7.34
CA SER A 58 9.40 5.30 8.38
C SER A 58 8.42 4.28 7.81
N GLU A 59 8.61 3.01 8.19
CA GLU A 59 7.65 1.93 7.91
C GLU A 59 6.29 2.27 8.49
N GLU A 60 6.28 2.83 9.69
CA GLU A 60 5.06 3.15 10.40
C GLU A 60 4.22 4.19 9.68
N GLU A 61 4.85 5.27 9.22
CA GLU A 61 4.17 6.33 8.48
C GLU A 61 3.59 5.80 7.17
N ALA A 62 4.38 5.01 6.43
CA ALA A 62 3.96 4.42 5.18
C ALA A 62 2.77 3.47 5.36
N CYS A 63 2.82 2.58 6.36
CA CYS A 63 1.74 1.63 6.62
C CYS A 63 0.46 2.32 7.11
N ASN A 64 0.58 3.34 7.97
CA ASN A 64 -0.57 4.14 8.43
C ASN A 64 -1.22 4.90 7.26
N TYR A 65 -0.40 5.52 6.40
CA TYR A 65 -0.88 6.20 5.19
C TYR A 65 -1.56 5.20 4.25
N PHE A 66 -0.92 4.06 4.00
CA PHE A 66 -1.46 2.99 3.16
C PHE A 66 -2.85 2.55 3.62
N TYR A 67 -2.99 2.20 4.89
CA TYR A 67 -4.25 1.70 5.44
C TYR A 67 -5.39 2.71 5.25
N LYS A 68 -5.12 3.99 5.52
CA LYS A 68 -6.09 5.07 5.32
C LYS A 68 -6.57 5.15 3.86
N ASN A 69 -5.64 5.13 2.90
CA ASN A 69 -5.97 5.23 1.48
C ASN A 69 -6.77 4.01 0.98
N VAL A 70 -6.46 2.80 1.44
CA VAL A 70 -7.25 1.63 1.08
C VAL A 70 -8.69 1.75 1.55
N LEU A 71 -8.94 2.26 2.76
CA LEU A 71 -10.29 2.45 3.26
C LEU A 71 -11.06 3.53 2.48
N GLU A 72 -10.39 4.60 2.05
CA GLU A 72 -10.97 5.63 1.18
C GLU A 72 -11.35 5.10 -0.22
N LEU A 73 -10.65 4.08 -0.72
CA LEU A 73 -11.02 3.41 -1.98
C LEU A 73 -12.26 2.50 -1.84
N LEU A 74 -12.62 2.12 -0.61
CA LEU A 74 -13.73 1.23 -0.30
C LEU A 74 -15.00 1.97 0.17
N SER A 75 -14.90 3.26 0.46
CA SER A 75 -16.02 4.13 0.90
C SER A 75 -16.81 4.70 -0.26
#